data_AF-A0A0S8CJF6-F1
#
_entry.id   AF-A0A0S8CJF6-F1
#
_cell.length_a   1.000
_cell.length_b   1.000
_cell.length_c   1.000
_cell.angle_alpha   90.00
_cell.angle_beta   90.00
_cell.angle_gamma   90.00
#
_symmetry.space_group_name_H-M   'P 1'
#
loop_
_entity.id
_entity.type
_entity.pdbx_description
1 polymer ?
#
loop_
_entity_poly.entity_id
_entity_poly.type
_entity_poly.pdbx_seq_one_letter_code
_entity_poly.pdbx_strand_id
1 'polypeptide(L)'
;MHSRVEKSRPQRIALTDGIRRIFFDKIYPGTVSELATVKGLSYNLVYNLVHGRIHSLSKSDYRRIFGDEPPYQVPKRVDGALFRDMVRLWLFLNDDVTESDLYEEFYKGKKFKRVDYRIFSGEIRSIDPRLERIMEQKFLDHGFGRSELEKGIRVLDRMGEEERVDYEEIRPVLDYLADTLDVNPSRILKQWSFRYESGELRTVPEKIYACALELKKRTEEAVISGSRFALEKLKEEIYGRRRGLTLYSEVEEELEFLQKYARKSPKRYLGRSISAYRKTKLKRIASWRAQKIKEDCNEFLRNRLDLPLYSIPKSYAKTRLDGLFSFLRGYLVDKMIDTEDRPDEKTILTPYRYHKEEYEKEEYGYTSVDTAARVLGMSKRAFDLLLCEHSDIFKRIGIYDEKWYLPNLYLREVVEKEGFDLVRLKYESLARNGKIRSCF
;
A
#
# COMPACT_ATOMS: atom_id res chain seq x y z
N MET A 1 -46.38 10.69 -0.29
CA MET A 1 -46.63 9.30 0.15
C MET A 1 -46.50 9.22 1.65
N HIS A 2 -47.51 8.66 2.33
CA HIS A 2 -47.72 8.72 3.78
C HIS A 2 -46.50 8.32 4.61
N SER A 3 -45.98 9.26 5.40
CA SER A 3 -45.06 9.00 6.49
C SER A 3 -45.77 8.17 7.56
N ARG A 4 -45.51 6.86 7.59
CA ARG A 4 -45.79 6.05 8.77
C ARG A 4 -44.90 6.57 9.90
N VAL A 5 -45.47 7.41 10.76
CA VAL A 5 -44.92 7.70 12.08
C VAL A 5 -44.95 6.39 12.87
N GLU A 6 -43.88 5.62 12.80
CA GLU A 6 -43.68 4.44 13.64
C GLU A 6 -43.49 4.92 15.08
N LYS A 7 -44.53 4.70 15.90
CA LYS A 7 -44.48 4.87 17.35
C LYS A 7 -43.24 4.13 17.88
N SER A 8 -42.33 4.85 18.52
CA SER A 8 -41.19 4.24 19.24
C SER A 8 -41.73 3.13 20.15
N ARG A 9 -41.19 1.91 20.03
CA ARG A 9 -41.61 0.81 20.90
C ARG A 9 -41.29 1.22 22.35
N PRO A 10 -42.26 1.13 23.28
CA PRO A 10 -42.03 1.57 24.65
C PRO A 10 -40.90 0.76 25.28
N GLN A 11 -39.92 1.46 25.86
CA GLN A 11 -38.79 0.87 26.57
C GLN A 11 -39.32 -0.06 27.68
N ARG A 12 -39.09 -1.37 27.53
CA ARG A 12 -39.52 -2.39 28.51
C ARG A 12 -38.40 -2.61 29.54
N ILE A 13 -38.77 -2.62 30.81
CA ILE A 13 -37.88 -2.81 31.96
C ILE A 13 -37.72 -4.30 32.21
N ALA A 14 -36.50 -4.82 32.15
CA ALA A 14 -36.22 -6.21 32.47
C ALA A 14 -36.45 -6.50 33.96
N LEU A 15 -37.09 -7.62 34.27
CA LEU A 15 -37.33 -8.09 35.62
C LEU A 15 -36.13 -8.91 36.08
N THR A 16 -35.16 -8.28 36.72
CA THR A 16 -34.02 -8.95 37.36
C THR A 16 -34.48 -9.74 38.58
N ASP A 17 -33.67 -10.70 39.03
CA ASP A 17 -33.98 -11.51 40.21
C ASP A 17 -34.16 -10.64 41.48
N GLY A 18 -33.41 -9.55 41.59
CA GLY A 18 -33.59 -8.56 42.66
C GLY A 18 -34.95 -7.87 42.62
N ILE A 19 -35.42 -7.46 41.42
CA ILE A 19 -36.76 -6.86 41.24
C ILE A 19 -37.86 -7.88 41.56
N ARG A 20 -37.67 -9.15 41.16
CA ARG A 20 -38.62 -10.23 41.47
C ARG A 20 -38.69 -10.51 42.96
N ARG A 21 -37.57 -10.54 43.67
CA ARG A 21 -37.55 -10.70 45.14
C ARG A 21 -38.33 -9.57 45.80
N ILE A 22 -38.04 -8.31 45.45
CA ILE A 22 -38.79 -7.16 45.99
C ILE A 22 -40.30 -7.30 45.72
N PHE A 23 -40.68 -7.76 44.53
CA PHE A 23 -42.08 -8.00 44.20
C PHE A 23 -42.73 -9.06 45.10
N PHE A 24 -42.11 -10.23 45.28
CA PHE A 24 -42.67 -11.30 46.12
C PHE A 24 -42.63 -10.98 47.62
N ASP A 25 -41.56 -10.32 48.08
CA ASP A 25 -41.31 -10.09 49.50
C ASP A 25 -42.11 -8.91 50.06
N LYS A 26 -42.36 -7.88 49.23
CA LYS A 26 -42.93 -6.60 49.70
C LYS A 26 -44.26 -6.21 49.06
N ILE A 27 -44.61 -6.76 47.90
CA ILE A 27 -45.73 -6.26 47.09
C ILE A 27 -46.81 -7.32 46.89
N TYR A 28 -46.44 -8.59 46.72
CA TYR A 28 -47.39 -9.66 46.41
C TYR A 28 -48.12 -10.12 47.68
N PRO A 29 -49.46 -9.92 47.78
CA PRO A 29 -50.24 -10.28 48.97
C PRO A 29 -50.55 -11.78 49.07
N GLY A 30 -50.04 -12.61 48.14
CA GLY A 30 -50.30 -14.05 48.08
C GLY A 30 -51.45 -14.45 47.15
N THR A 31 -52.28 -13.50 46.69
CA THR A 31 -53.35 -13.78 45.70
C THR A 31 -53.26 -12.88 44.46
N VAL A 32 -53.44 -13.47 43.27
CA VAL A 32 -53.34 -12.75 41.98
C VAL A 32 -54.50 -11.77 41.81
N SER A 33 -55.72 -12.17 42.20
CA SER A 33 -56.94 -11.36 42.03
C SER A 33 -56.90 -10.09 42.86
N GLU A 34 -56.43 -10.17 44.10
CA GLU A 34 -56.33 -9.03 45.01
C GLU A 34 -55.34 -7.99 44.50
N LEU A 35 -54.14 -8.43 44.09
CA LEU A 35 -53.13 -7.53 43.55
C LEU A 35 -53.58 -6.85 42.24
N ALA A 36 -54.29 -7.59 41.38
CA ALA A 36 -54.83 -7.04 40.13
C ALA A 36 -55.86 -5.92 40.40
N THR A 37 -56.77 -6.14 41.35
CA THR A 37 -57.80 -5.16 41.73
C THR A 37 -57.19 -3.95 42.43
N VAL A 38 -56.32 -4.15 43.42
CA VAL A 38 -55.72 -3.07 44.22
C VAL A 38 -54.84 -2.15 43.38
N LYS A 39 -54.12 -2.68 42.39
CA LYS A 39 -53.19 -1.91 41.56
C LYS A 39 -53.77 -1.50 40.20
N GLY A 40 -55.03 -1.85 39.90
CA GLY A 40 -55.67 -1.55 38.62
C GLY A 40 -54.94 -2.17 37.42
N LEU A 41 -54.46 -3.40 37.57
CA LEU A 41 -53.70 -4.14 36.56
C LEU A 41 -54.55 -5.27 35.99
N SER A 42 -54.26 -5.70 34.75
CA SER A 42 -54.95 -6.86 34.20
C SER A 42 -54.55 -8.13 34.94
N TYR A 43 -55.53 -8.99 35.22
CA TYR A 43 -55.31 -10.29 35.87
C TYR A 43 -54.20 -11.08 35.18
N ASN A 44 -54.23 -11.13 33.83
CA ASN A 44 -53.23 -11.85 33.03
C ASN A 44 -51.82 -11.29 33.19
N LEU A 45 -51.64 -9.98 33.38
CA LEU A 45 -50.32 -9.39 33.60
C LEU A 45 -49.76 -9.83 34.95
N VAL A 46 -50.57 -9.75 36.01
CA VAL A 46 -50.17 -10.15 37.37
C VAL A 46 -49.94 -11.66 37.44
N TYR A 47 -50.83 -12.46 36.86
CA TYR A 47 -50.70 -13.91 36.78
C TYR A 47 -49.38 -14.31 36.11
N ASN A 48 -49.06 -13.72 34.95
CA ASN A 48 -47.82 -14.03 34.24
C ASN A 48 -46.57 -13.51 34.97
N LEU A 49 -46.69 -12.43 35.74
CA LEU A 49 -45.60 -11.91 36.58
C LEU A 49 -45.26 -12.87 37.71
N VAL A 50 -46.27 -13.30 38.46
CA VAL A 50 -46.19 -14.25 39.59
C VAL A 50 -45.67 -15.61 39.13
N HIS A 51 -46.13 -16.10 37.98
CA HIS A 51 -45.67 -17.39 37.45
C HIS A 51 -44.35 -17.30 36.66
N GLY A 52 -43.67 -16.16 36.67
CA GLY A 52 -42.38 -15.99 36.02
C GLY A 52 -42.41 -16.00 34.49
N ARG A 53 -43.60 -15.96 33.87
CA ARG A 53 -43.81 -16.10 32.42
C ARG A 53 -43.48 -14.84 31.62
N ILE A 54 -43.37 -13.69 32.28
CA ILE A 54 -42.89 -12.45 31.66
C ILE A 54 -41.56 -12.03 32.27
N HIS A 55 -40.63 -11.59 31.43
CA HIS A 55 -39.29 -11.15 31.84
C HIS A 55 -39.09 -9.63 31.71
N SER A 56 -40.13 -8.89 31.33
CA SER A 56 -40.09 -7.42 31.28
C SER A 56 -41.46 -6.77 31.42
N LEU A 57 -41.50 -5.57 31.99
CA LEU A 57 -42.68 -4.72 32.18
C LEU A 57 -42.59 -3.43 31.38
N SER A 58 -43.72 -2.80 31.08
CA SER A 58 -43.72 -1.41 30.60
C SER A 58 -43.37 -0.46 31.75
N LYS A 59 -42.91 0.77 31.43
CA LYS A 59 -42.65 1.80 32.46
C LYS A 59 -43.89 2.11 33.30
N SER A 60 -45.07 2.17 32.67
CA SER A 60 -46.33 2.44 33.37
C SER A 60 -46.71 1.30 34.31
N ASP A 61 -46.58 0.04 33.87
CA ASP A 61 -46.92 -1.11 34.70
C ASP A 61 -45.94 -1.26 35.86
N TYR A 62 -44.65 -0.98 35.63
CA TYR A 62 -43.65 -0.95 36.69
C TYR A 62 -44.00 0.08 37.77
N ARG A 63 -44.28 1.33 37.40
CA ARG A 63 -44.68 2.37 38.36
C ARG A 63 -45.95 2.00 39.12
N ARG A 64 -46.93 1.36 38.46
CA ARG A 64 -48.15 0.89 39.12
C ARG A 64 -47.90 -0.23 40.13
N ILE A 65 -47.00 -1.15 39.81
CA ILE A 65 -46.67 -2.28 40.69
C ILE A 65 -45.81 -1.83 41.87
N PHE A 66 -44.72 -1.12 41.58
CA PHE A 66 -43.66 -0.82 42.54
C PHE A 66 -43.79 0.55 43.21
N GLY A 67 -44.58 1.49 42.66
CA GLY A 67 -44.71 2.85 43.19
C GLY A 67 -43.53 3.78 42.88
N ASP A 68 -42.40 3.23 42.44
CA ASP A 68 -41.15 3.95 42.18
C ASP A 68 -40.85 4.12 40.68
N GLU A 69 -39.97 5.07 40.35
CA GLU A 69 -39.36 5.15 39.03
C GLU A 69 -38.50 3.90 38.77
N PRO A 70 -38.52 3.34 37.55
CA PRO A 70 -37.77 2.14 37.25
C PRO A 70 -36.26 2.41 37.30
N PRO A 71 -35.46 1.45 37.79
CA PRO A 71 -34.03 1.59 37.83
C PRO A 71 -33.48 1.78 36.41
N TYR A 72 -32.44 2.61 36.27
CA TYR A 72 -31.76 2.80 35.00
C TYR A 72 -31.23 1.45 34.50
N GLN A 73 -31.67 1.04 33.31
CA GLN A 73 -31.17 -0.16 32.64
C GLN A 73 -30.51 0.24 31.33
N VAL A 74 -29.30 -0.26 31.11
CA VAL A 74 -28.57 -0.04 29.85
C VAL A 74 -29.45 -0.53 28.70
N PRO A 75 -29.73 0.31 27.68
CA PRO A 75 -30.52 -0.08 26.52
C PRO A 75 -29.94 -1.35 25.89
N LYS A 76 -30.79 -2.35 25.62
CA LYS A 76 -30.34 -3.58 24.94
C LYS A 76 -29.90 -3.34 23.49
N ARG A 77 -30.30 -2.21 22.90
CA ARG A 77 -29.89 -1.77 21.57
C ARG A 77 -29.71 -0.26 21.52
N VAL A 78 -28.72 0.20 20.77
CA VAL A 78 -28.41 1.61 20.48
C VAL A 78 -28.65 1.90 19.00
N ASP A 79 -28.77 3.17 18.63
CA ASP A 79 -28.78 3.57 17.22
C ASP A 79 -27.43 3.23 16.58
N GLY A 80 -27.45 2.43 15.51
CA GLY A 80 -26.24 1.96 14.86
C GLY A 80 -25.59 2.98 13.91
N ALA A 81 -26.07 4.21 13.85
CA ALA A 81 -25.55 5.23 12.92
C ALA A 81 -24.04 5.46 13.13
N LEU A 82 -23.64 5.80 14.36
CA LEU A 82 -22.25 6.04 14.71
C LEU A 82 -21.36 4.80 14.45
N PHE A 83 -21.84 3.61 14.79
CA PHE A 83 -21.15 2.36 14.45
C PHE A 83 -20.91 2.20 12.96
N ARG A 84 -21.92 2.48 12.12
CA ARG A 84 -21.76 2.38 10.66
C ARG A 84 -20.77 3.41 10.13
N ASP A 85 -20.78 4.62 10.67
CA ASP A 85 -19.82 5.67 10.30
C ASP A 85 -18.38 5.27 10.66
N MET A 86 -18.19 4.69 11.84
CA MET A 86 -16.91 4.11 12.27
C MET A 86 -16.45 2.96 11.36
N VAL A 87 -17.36 2.08 10.95
CA VAL A 87 -17.03 0.98 10.02
C VAL A 87 -16.61 1.53 8.66
N ARG A 88 -17.37 2.49 8.10
CA ARG A 88 -17.03 3.12 6.81
C ARG A 88 -15.64 3.75 6.85
N LEU A 89 -15.36 4.52 7.90
CA LEU A 89 -14.04 5.13 8.10
C LEU A 89 -12.94 4.08 8.27
N TRP A 90 -13.20 3.00 9.00
CA TRP A 90 -12.22 1.94 9.21
C TRP A 90 -11.85 1.23 7.90
N LEU A 91 -12.85 0.90 7.08
CA LEU A 91 -12.63 0.29 5.77
C LEU A 91 -11.90 1.24 4.81
N PHE A 92 -12.24 2.54 4.85
CA PHE A 92 -11.54 3.55 4.05
C PHE A 92 -10.06 3.69 4.43
N LEU A 93 -9.73 3.61 5.72
CA LEU A 93 -8.34 3.70 6.19
C LEU A 93 -7.55 2.40 5.99
N ASN A 94 -8.22 1.26 5.80
CA ASN A 94 -7.60 -0.05 5.70
C ASN A 94 -8.12 -0.82 4.48
N ASP A 95 -7.51 -0.54 3.32
CA ASP A 95 -7.86 -1.09 1.99
C ASP A 95 -7.80 -2.64 1.88
N ASP A 96 -7.22 -3.32 2.88
CA ASP A 96 -7.07 -4.78 2.98
C ASP A 96 -8.10 -5.46 3.89
N VAL A 97 -8.94 -4.70 4.60
CA VAL A 97 -9.96 -5.21 5.52
C VAL A 97 -11.34 -5.16 4.88
N THR A 98 -12.12 -6.25 5.01
CA THR A 98 -13.50 -6.31 4.51
C THR A 98 -14.53 -6.29 5.65
N GLU A 99 -15.80 -5.98 5.33
CA GLU A 99 -16.92 -6.11 6.29
C GLU A 99 -17.06 -7.53 6.87
N SER A 100 -16.67 -8.56 6.10
CA SER A 100 -16.68 -9.94 6.56
C SER A 100 -15.66 -10.16 7.67
N ASP A 101 -14.45 -9.59 7.51
CA ASP A 101 -13.38 -9.70 8.50
C ASP A 101 -13.79 -8.99 9.81
N LEU A 102 -14.38 -7.80 9.71
CA LEU A 102 -14.94 -7.10 10.86
C LEU A 102 -16.06 -7.90 11.55
N TYR A 103 -16.94 -8.53 10.77
CA TYR A 103 -18.00 -9.38 11.32
C TYR A 103 -17.43 -10.59 12.08
N GLU A 104 -16.42 -11.27 11.53
CA GLU A 104 -15.70 -12.35 12.21
C GLU A 104 -15.11 -11.90 13.55
N GLU A 105 -14.50 -10.71 13.57
CA GLU A 105 -13.92 -10.13 14.78
C GLU A 105 -14.98 -9.80 15.85
N PHE A 106 -16.11 -9.21 15.47
CA PHE A 106 -17.18 -8.88 16.41
C PHE A 106 -17.76 -10.12 17.11
N TYR A 107 -17.79 -11.24 16.40
CA TYR A 107 -18.38 -12.49 16.87
C TYR A 107 -17.34 -13.58 17.16
N LYS A 108 -16.08 -13.19 17.40
CA LYS A 108 -14.97 -14.12 17.71
C LYS A 108 -15.39 -15.16 18.75
N GLY A 109 -15.25 -16.44 18.39
CA GLY A 109 -15.61 -17.58 19.23
C GLY A 109 -17.07 -18.06 19.13
N LYS A 110 -17.92 -17.42 18.33
CA LYS A 110 -19.28 -17.92 18.00
C LYS A 110 -19.28 -18.60 16.63
N LYS A 111 -19.92 -19.77 16.53
CA LYS A 111 -20.17 -20.41 15.23
C LYS A 111 -21.37 -19.73 14.56
N PHE A 112 -21.12 -19.01 13.46
CA PHE A 112 -22.19 -18.49 12.60
C PHE A 112 -22.09 -19.13 11.21
N LYS A 113 -23.26 -19.35 10.57
CA LYS A 113 -23.34 -19.99 9.24
C LYS A 113 -23.12 -18.99 8.10
N ARG A 114 -23.42 -17.70 8.31
CA ARG A 114 -23.34 -16.63 7.31
C ARG A 114 -23.16 -15.28 8.00
N VAL A 115 -22.44 -14.38 7.34
CA VAL A 115 -22.30 -12.96 7.73
C VAL A 115 -23.63 -12.24 7.55
N ASP A 116 -24.09 -11.54 8.58
CA ASP A 116 -25.30 -10.72 8.52
C ASP A 116 -24.96 -9.27 8.19
N TYR A 117 -24.90 -8.96 6.89
CA TYR A 117 -24.54 -7.63 6.38
C TYR A 117 -25.53 -6.51 6.76
N ARG A 118 -26.71 -6.86 7.27
CA ARG A 118 -27.77 -5.89 7.62
C ARG A 118 -27.37 -4.95 8.76
N ILE A 119 -26.35 -5.32 9.54
CA ILE A 119 -25.78 -4.45 10.58
C ILE A 119 -24.95 -3.30 9.98
N PHE A 120 -24.36 -3.50 8.80
CA PHE A 120 -23.54 -2.53 8.09
C PHE A 120 -24.38 -1.65 7.16
N SER A 121 -25.35 -2.25 6.44
CA SER A 121 -26.18 -1.54 5.46
C SER A 121 -27.19 -0.57 6.07
N GLY A 122 -27.44 -0.65 7.38
CA GLY A 122 -28.44 0.20 8.06
C GLY A 122 -29.88 -0.32 7.97
N GLU A 123 -30.11 -1.48 7.34
CA GLU A 123 -31.41 -2.19 7.37
C GLU A 123 -31.86 -2.46 8.80
N ILE A 124 -30.91 -2.79 9.69
CA ILE A 124 -31.15 -2.85 11.13
C ILE A 124 -30.74 -1.52 11.75
N ARG A 125 -31.73 -0.66 12.05
CA ARG A 125 -31.50 0.66 12.67
C ARG A 125 -30.79 0.58 14.02
N SER A 126 -31.12 -0.44 14.83
CA SER A 126 -30.61 -0.56 16.19
C SER A 126 -29.74 -1.81 16.39
N ILE A 127 -28.53 -1.60 16.92
CA ILE A 127 -27.51 -2.65 17.08
C ILE A 127 -27.20 -2.91 18.56
N ASP A 128 -26.46 -3.98 18.84
CA ASP A 128 -25.94 -4.25 20.19
C ASP A 128 -24.88 -3.18 20.56
N PRO A 129 -25.01 -2.50 21.72
CA PRO A 129 -24.05 -1.48 22.16
C PRO A 129 -22.60 -1.96 22.24
N ARG A 130 -22.38 -3.28 22.38
CA ARG A 130 -21.04 -3.86 22.37
C ARG A 130 -20.32 -3.62 21.04
N LEU A 131 -21.03 -3.65 19.91
CA LEU A 131 -20.42 -3.51 18.58
C LEU A 131 -19.84 -2.11 18.38
N GLU A 132 -20.59 -1.09 18.79
CA GLU A 132 -20.15 0.30 18.79
C GLU A 132 -18.90 0.47 19.65
N ARG A 133 -18.89 -0.08 20.87
CA ARG A 133 -17.71 -0.03 21.77
C ARG A 133 -16.48 -0.74 21.22
N ILE A 134 -16.66 -1.87 20.52
CA ILE A 134 -15.53 -2.56 19.88
C ILE A 134 -14.89 -1.66 18.82
N MET A 135 -15.71 -0.99 18.01
CA MET A 135 -15.22 -0.07 16.99
C MET A 135 -14.57 1.17 17.62
N GLU A 136 -15.18 1.79 18.62
CA GLU A 136 -14.55 2.91 19.36
C GLU A 136 -13.19 2.50 19.93
N GLN A 137 -13.12 1.33 20.59
CA GLN A 137 -11.88 0.83 21.17
C GLN A 137 -10.82 0.58 20.10
N LYS A 138 -11.20 0.05 18.92
CA LYS A 138 -10.27 -0.12 17.80
C LYS A 138 -9.60 1.19 17.39
N PHE A 139 -10.39 2.25 17.24
CA PHE A 139 -9.84 3.57 16.90
C PHE A 139 -8.94 4.11 18.02
N LEU A 140 -9.35 3.95 19.28
CA LEU A 140 -8.54 4.36 20.44
C LEU A 140 -7.20 3.60 20.52
N ASP A 141 -7.20 2.29 20.28
CA ASP A 141 -5.99 1.45 20.26
C ASP A 141 -5.00 1.89 19.16
N HIS A 142 -5.50 2.55 18.11
CA HIS A 142 -4.70 3.11 17.02
C HIS A 142 -4.37 4.61 17.23
N GLY A 143 -4.62 5.13 18.43
CA GLY A 143 -4.30 6.50 18.80
C GLY A 143 -5.31 7.56 18.34
N PHE A 144 -6.47 7.16 17.82
CA PHE A 144 -7.54 8.08 17.44
C PHE A 144 -8.49 8.30 18.63
N GLY A 145 -8.44 9.49 19.20
CA GLY A 145 -9.42 9.96 20.17
C GLY A 145 -10.78 10.25 19.54
N ARG A 146 -11.81 10.39 20.38
CA ARG A 146 -13.20 10.64 19.93
C ARG A 146 -13.33 11.90 19.05
N SER A 147 -12.57 12.96 19.35
CA SER A 147 -12.58 14.19 18.55
C SER A 147 -11.98 14.00 17.15
N GLU A 148 -10.96 13.17 17.02
CA GLU A 148 -10.31 12.86 15.74
C GLU A 148 -11.19 11.93 14.91
N LEU A 149 -11.86 10.98 15.56
CA LEU A 149 -12.86 10.12 14.93
C LEU A 149 -14.00 10.95 14.31
N GLU A 150 -14.59 11.87 15.05
CA GLU A 150 -15.66 12.76 14.56
C GLU A 150 -15.18 13.69 13.45
N LYS A 151 -13.91 14.10 13.44
CA LYS A 151 -13.32 14.85 12.32
C LYS A 151 -13.14 13.95 11.10
N GLY A 152 -12.63 12.73 11.29
CA GLY A 152 -12.43 11.74 10.23
C GLY A 152 -13.74 11.37 9.53
N ILE A 153 -14.80 11.10 10.30
CA ILE A 153 -16.14 10.82 9.76
C ILE A 153 -16.65 12.03 8.95
N ARG A 154 -16.52 13.25 9.47
CA ARG A 154 -16.94 14.47 8.75
C ARG A 154 -16.15 14.71 7.47
N VAL A 155 -14.86 14.40 7.46
CA VAL A 155 -14.03 14.49 6.25
C VAL A 155 -14.50 13.45 5.23
N LEU A 156 -14.69 12.20 5.66
CA LEU A 156 -15.18 11.11 4.81
C LEU A 156 -16.55 11.44 4.20
N ASP A 157 -17.50 11.94 4.99
CA ASP A 157 -18.83 12.32 4.50
C ASP A 157 -18.79 13.51 3.52
N ARG A 158 -17.78 14.39 3.61
CA ARG A 158 -17.55 15.50 2.66
C ARG A 158 -16.84 15.07 1.39
N MET A 159 -16.17 13.91 1.38
CA MET A 159 -15.48 13.39 0.20
C MET A 159 -16.45 12.87 -0.88
N GLY A 160 -17.76 12.90 -0.65
CA GLY A 160 -18.78 12.52 -1.62
C GLY A 160 -18.85 11.00 -1.82
N GLU A 161 -20.01 10.52 -2.26
CA GLU A 161 -20.12 9.18 -2.82
C GLU A 161 -19.15 9.11 -4.01
N GLU A 162 -18.24 8.12 -4.03
CA GLU A 162 -17.25 7.94 -5.10
C GLU A 162 -17.90 8.17 -6.47
N GLU A 163 -17.31 9.04 -7.30
CA GLU A 163 -17.78 9.25 -8.67
C GLU A 163 -17.89 7.88 -9.35
N ARG A 164 -19.07 7.57 -9.89
CA ARG A 164 -19.38 6.24 -10.41
C ARG A 164 -19.43 6.30 -11.92
N VAL A 165 -18.69 5.39 -12.54
CA VAL A 165 -18.62 5.22 -13.99
C VAL A 165 -19.58 4.10 -14.40
N ASP A 166 -20.28 4.27 -15.52
CA ASP A 166 -21.16 3.23 -16.06
C ASP A 166 -20.36 1.99 -16.46
N TYR A 167 -20.93 0.80 -16.20
CA TYR A 167 -20.25 -0.46 -16.45
C TYR A 167 -19.92 -0.65 -17.94
N GLU A 168 -20.75 -0.13 -18.84
CA GLU A 168 -20.50 -0.21 -20.29
C GLU A 168 -19.25 0.56 -20.72
N GLU A 169 -18.77 1.54 -19.94
CA GLU A 169 -17.52 2.24 -20.26
C GLU A 169 -16.28 1.43 -19.85
N ILE A 170 -16.33 0.72 -18.73
CA ILE A 170 -15.23 -0.13 -18.27
C ILE A 170 -15.20 -1.49 -18.98
N ARG A 171 -16.34 -1.98 -19.48
CA ARG A 171 -16.48 -3.31 -20.07
C ARG A 171 -15.47 -3.59 -21.20
N PRO A 172 -15.24 -2.72 -22.21
CA PRO A 172 -14.24 -2.96 -23.24
C PRO A 172 -12.81 -3.09 -22.70
N VAL A 173 -12.51 -2.38 -21.60
CA VAL A 173 -11.21 -2.46 -20.91
C VAL A 173 -11.05 -3.83 -20.24
N LEU A 174 -12.12 -4.31 -19.57
CA LEU A 174 -12.12 -5.61 -18.91
C LEU A 174 -12.04 -6.77 -19.90
N ASP A 175 -12.78 -6.70 -21.01
CA ASP A 175 -12.76 -7.72 -22.05
C ASP A 175 -11.36 -7.84 -22.67
N TYR A 176 -10.73 -6.70 -23.00
CA TYR A 176 -9.34 -6.68 -23.47
C TYR A 176 -8.37 -7.32 -22.48
N LEU A 177 -8.49 -6.97 -21.20
CA LEU A 177 -7.62 -7.52 -20.15
C LEU A 177 -7.88 -9.01 -19.93
N ALA A 178 -9.14 -9.46 -19.98
CA ALA A 178 -9.51 -10.86 -19.85
C ALA A 178 -8.93 -11.70 -20.98
N ASP A 179 -9.04 -11.24 -22.22
CA ASP A 179 -8.53 -11.95 -23.39
C ASP A 179 -7.00 -11.96 -23.44
N THR A 180 -6.37 -10.82 -23.16
CA THR A 180 -4.92 -10.67 -23.27
C THR A 180 -4.18 -11.31 -22.10
N LEU A 181 -4.67 -11.11 -20.88
CA LEU A 181 -4.05 -11.63 -19.67
C LEU A 181 -4.66 -12.95 -19.18
N ASP A 182 -5.69 -13.52 -19.82
CA ASP A 182 -6.36 -14.75 -19.35
C ASP A 182 -6.72 -14.64 -17.85
N VAL A 183 -7.24 -13.47 -17.46
CA VAL A 183 -7.62 -13.12 -16.08
C VAL A 183 -9.13 -12.95 -16.00
N ASN A 184 -9.71 -13.35 -14.86
CA ASN A 184 -11.14 -13.15 -14.66
C ASN A 184 -11.42 -11.69 -14.23
N PRO A 185 -12.31 -10.95 -14.93
CA PRO A 185 -12.66 -9.56 -14.60
C PRO A 185 -13.09 -9.33 -13.15
N SER A 186 -13.69 -10.32 -12.48
CA SER A 186 -14.05 -10.26 -11.06
C SER A 186 -12.88 -9.86 -10.15
N ARG A 187 -11.64 -10.22 -10.51
CA ARG A 187 -10.43 -9.89 -9.74
C ARG A 187 -10.02 -8.43 -9.87
N ILE A 188 -10.27 -7.83 -11.03
CA ILE A 188 -10.02 -6.41 -11.28
C ILE A 188 -11.13 -5.58 -10.61
N LEU A 189 -12.37 -6.01 -10.76
CA LEU A 189 -13.55 -5.36 -10.19
C LEU A 189 -13.69 -5.52 -8.67
N LYS A 190 -12.98 -6.48 -8.07
CA LYS A 190 -13.18 -6.92 -6.67
C LYS A 190 -14.65 -7.26 -6.35
N GLN A 191 -15.39 -7.78 -7.33
CA GLN A 191 -16.82 -8.12 -7.23
C GLN A 191 -17.06 -9.56 -7.66
N TRP A 192 -18.17 -10.16 -7.20
CA TRP A 192 -18.56 -11.52 -7.61
C TRP A 192 -18.86 -11.58 -9.12
N SER A 193 -18.40 -12.64 -9.79
CA SER A 193 -18.49 -12.73 -11.26
C SER A 193 -19.91 -12.68 -11.79
N PHE A 194 -20.83 -13.31 -11.06
CA PHE A 194 -22.24 -13.35 -11.39
C PHE A 194 -22.84 -11.96 -11.64
N ARG A 195 -22.43 -10.93 -10.88
CA ARG A 195 -23.05 -9.59 -10.97
C ARG A 195 -22.83 -8.90 -12.31
N TYR A 196 -21.68 -9.12 -12.95
CA TYR A 196 -21.44 -8.54 -14.27
C TYR A 196 -21.89 -9.49 -15.39
N GLU A 197 -21.82 -10.81 -15.18
CA GLU A 197 -22.32 -11.80 -16.15
C GLU A 197 -23.84 -11.72 -16.31
N SER A 198 -24.58 -11.35 -15.26
CA SER A 198 -26.03 -11.17 -15.27
C SER A 198 -26.49 -9.76 -15.68
N GLY A 199 -25.57 -8.81 -15.83
CA GLY A 199 -25.89 -7.39 -16.08
C GLY A 199 -26.43 -6.63 -14.86
N GLU A 200 -26.34 -7.19 -13.66
CA GLU A 200 -26.73 -6.52 -12.40
C GLU A 200 -25.76 -5.39 -11.99
N LEU A 201 -24.50 -5.46 -12.45
CA LEU A 201 -23.50 -4.42 -12.20
C LEU A 201 -23.70 -3.27 -13.18
N ARG A 202 -24.36 -2.20 -12.72
CA ARG A 202 -24.62 -1.00 -13.55
C ARG A 202 -23.50 0.01 -13.54
N THR A 203 -22.84 0.20 -12.38
CA THR A 203 -21.81 1.23 -12.21
C THR A 203 -20.69 0.75 -11.31
N VAL A 204 -19.48 1.25 -11.56
CA VAL A 204 -18.25 0.97 -10.80
C VAL A 204 -17.67 2.27 -10.25
N PRO A 205 -16.97 2.23 -9.10
CA PRO A 205 -16.18 3.36 -8.63
C PRO A 205 -15.14 3.82 -9.68
N GLU A 206 -14.95 5.12 -9.83
CA GLU A 206 -13.94 5.70 -10.73
C GLU A 206 -12.53 5.19 -10.41
N LYS A 207 -12.18 4.99 -9.13
CA LYS A 207 -10.89 4.40 -8.71
C LYS A 207 -10.65 3.03 -9.38
N ILE A 208 -11.69 2.21 -9.52
CA ILE A 208 -11.59 0.90 -10.20
C ILE A 208 -11.43 1.09 -11.70
N TYR A 209 -12.15 2.04 -12.30
CA TYR A 209 -12.01 2.37 -13.72
C TYR A 209 -10.60 2.87 -14.06
N ALA A 210 -10.08 3.84 -13.30
CA ALA A 210 -8.73 4.36 -13.45
C ALA A 210 -7.67 3.25 -13.29
N CYS A 211 -7.85 2.36 -12.31
CA CYS A 211 -6.97 1.20 -12.12
C CYS A 211 -7.00 0.23 -13.31
N ALA A 212 -8.18 -0.02 -13.88
CA ALA A 212 -8.33 -0.87 -15.05
C ALA A 212 -7.69 -0.24 -16.31
N LEU A 213 -7.82 1.07 -16.50
CA LEU A 213 -7.17 1.80 -17.59
C LEU A 213 -5.65 1.74 -17.50
N GLU A 214 -5.09 1.98 -16.31
CA GLU A 214 -3.64 1.88 -16.11
C GLU A 214 -3.13 0.45 -16.34
N LEU A 215 -3.88 -0.56 -15.88
CA LEU A 215 -3.57 -1.96 -16.13
C LEU A 215 -3.62 -2.30 -17.62
N LYS A 216 -4.58 -1.75 -18.37
CA LYS A 216 -4.67 -1.88 -19.83
C LYS A 216 -3.45 -1.30 -20.51
N LYS A 217 -3.06 -0.06 -20.19
CA LYS A 217 -1.88 0.59 -20.76
C LYS A 217 -0.60 -0.23 -20.54
N ARG A 218 -0.37 -0.69 -19.30
CA ARG A 218 0.78 -1.55 -18.98
C ARG A 218 0.75 -2.90 -19.71
N THR A 219 -0.45 -3.42 -19.96
CA THR A 219 -0.63 -4.66 -20.74
C THR A 219 -0.30 -4.43 -22.21
N GLU A 220 -0.74 -3.32 -22.81
CA GLU A 220 -0.39 -2.93 -24.18
C GLU A 220 1.13 -2.78 -24.35
N GLU A 221 1.81 -2.09 -23.43
CA GLU A 221 3.27 -1.98 -23.41
C GLU A 221 3.96 -3.36 -23.32
N ALA A 222 3.45 -4.25 -22.47
CA ALA A 222 3.97 -5.61 -22.34
C ALA A 222 3.78 -6.44 -23.62
N VAL A 223 2.63 -6.30 -24.31
CA VAL A 223 2.37 -6.94 -25.60
C VAL A 223 3.32 -6.40 -26.68
N ILE A 224 3.48 -5.08 -26.78
CA ILE A 224 4.39 -4.42 -27.74
C ILE A 224 5.84 -4.88 -27.53
N SER A 225 6.27 -4.99 -26.27
CA SER A 225 7.61 -5.46 -25.94
C SER A 225 7.85 -6.95 -26.26
N GLY A 226 6.79 -7.72 -26.53
CA GLY A 226 6.86 -9.18 -26.69
C GLY A 226 7.29 -9.93 -25.43
N SER A 227 7.34 -9.26 -24.27
CA SER A 227 7.89 -9.83 -23.04
C SER A 227 6.86 -10.70 -22.33
N ARG A 228 7.00 -12.03 -22.50
CA ARG A 228 6.20 -13.01 -21.75
C ARG A 228 6.32 -12.81 -20.24
N PHE A 229 7.51 -12.47 -19.75
CA PHE A 229 7.74 -12.20 -18.32
C PHE A 229 6.89 -11.02 -17.83
N ALA A 230 6.83 -9.92 -18.59
CA ALA A 230 6.02 -8.76 -18.23
C ALA A 230 4.53 -9.12 -18.12
N LEU A 231 4.01 -9.89 -19.07
CA LEU A 231 2.62 -10.35 -19.05
C LEU A 231 2.32 -11.25 -17.83
N GLU A 232 3.19 -12.21 -17.50
CA GLU A 232 3.00 -13.07 -16.32
C GLU A 232 3.11 -12.29 -15.01
N LYS A 233 3.96 -11.26 -14.96
CA LYS A 233 4.09 -10.38 -13.79
C LYS A 233 2.81 -9.58 -13.56
N LEU A 234 2.22 -9.02 -14.62
CA LEU A 234 0.92 -8.34 -14.53
C LEU A 234 -0.18 -9.28 -14.04
N LYS A 235 -0.22 -10.54 -14.53
CA LYS A 235 -1.13 -11.56 -14.01
C LYS A 235 -0.91 -11.82 -12.52
N GLU A 236 0.35 -11.85 -12.06
CA GLU A 236 0.66 -12.07 -10.66
C GLU A 236 0.26 -10.90 -9.75
N GLU A 237 0.33 -9.66 -10.23
CA GLU A 237 -0.18 -8.50 -9.51
C GLU A 237 -1.70 -8.60 -9.26
N ILE A 238 -2.46 -9.13 -10.23
CA ILE A 238 -3.91 -9.32 -10.12
C ILE A 238 -4.27 -10.48 -9.18
N TYR A 239 -3.59 -11.63 -9.30
CA TYR A 239 -3.89 -12.83 -8.50
C TYR A 239 -3.20 -12.88 -7.13
N GLY A 240 -2.26 -11.97 -6.89
CA GLY A 240 -1.42 -11.94 -5.69
C GLY A 240 -0.21 -12.88 -5.78
N ARG A 241 0.90 -12.45 -5.14
CA ARG A 241 2.13 -13.22 -5.02
C ARG A 241 1.94 -14.41 -4.07
N ARG A 242 2.50 -15.56 -4.43
CA ARG A 242 2.53 -16.75 -3.56
C ARG A 242 3.91 -16.87 -2.89
N ARG A 243 3.93 -16.88 -1.56
CA ARG A 243 5.18 -17.04 -0.80
C ARG A 243 5.89 -18.35 -1.16
N GLY A 244 7.21 -18.29 -1.36
CA GLY A 244 8.06 -19.44 -1.66
C GLY A 244 8.00 -19.96 -3.11
N LEU A 245 7.28 -19.27 -3.98
CA LEU A 245 7.21 -19.58 -5.42
C LEU A 245 7.74 -18.40 -6.25
N THR A 246 8.35 -18.73 -7.38
CA THR A 246 8.90 -17.79 -8.35
C THR A 246 8.31 -18.09 -9.73
N LEU A 247 8.06 -17.07 -10.54
CA LEU A 247 7.58 -17.26 -11.90
C LEU A 247 8.65 -17.97 -12.74
N TYR A 248 8.25 -18.97 -13.53
CA TYR A 248 9.16 -19.69 -14.42
C TYR A 248 9.80 -18.74 -15.46
N SER A 249 9.05 -17.75 -15.93
CA SER A 249 9.52 -16.74 -16.87
C SER A 249 10.67 -15.87 -16.34
N GLU A 250 10.91 -15.83 -15.02
CA GLU A 250 12.07 -15.14 -14.43
C GLU A 250 13.38 -15.90 -14.59
N VAL A 251 13.33 -17.19 -14.86
CA VAL A 251 14.53 -18.05 -14.97
C VAL A 251 14.55 -18.84 -16.29
N GLU A 252 13.63 -18.53 -17.20
CA GLU A 252 13.50 -19.23 -18.49
C GLU A 252 14.76 -19.05 -19.33
N GLU A 253 15.28 -17.82 -19.45
CA GLU A 253 16.51 -17.53 -20.19
C GLU A 253 17.72 -18.26 -19.58
N GLU A 254 17.87 -18.24 -18.26
CA GLU A 254 18.93 -18.93 -17.54
C GLU A 254 18.88 -20.45 -17.73
N LEU A 255 17.68 -21.03 -17.69
CA LEU A 255 17.53 -22.47 -17.85
C LEU A 255 17.81 -22.91 -19.28
N GLU A 256 17.37 -22.16 -20.28
CA GLU A 256 17.70 -22.37 -21.70
C GLU A 256 19.20 -22.29 -21.94
N PHE A 257 19.86 -21.30 -21.32
CA PHE A 257 21.31 -21.15 -21.36
C PHE A 257 22.03 -22.38 -20.80
N LEU A 258 21.66 -22.84 -19.60
CA LEU A 258 22.26 -24.04 -18.99
C LEU A 258 22.01 -25.31 -19.79
N GLN A 259 20.84 -25.42 -20.43
CA GLN A 259 20.55 -26.54 -21.30
C GLN A 259 21.46 -26.53 -22.53
N LYS A 260 21.63 -25.37 -23.17
CA LYS A 260 22.38 -25.22 -24.42
C LYS A 260 23.90 -25.32 -24.21
N TYR A 261 24.44 -24.62 -23.21
CA TYR A 261 25.90 -24.47 -23.04
C TYR A 261 26.48 -25.39 -21.96
N ALA A 262 25.78 -25.59 -20.85
CA ALA A 262 26.24 -26.46 -19.77
C ALA A 262 25.75 -27.92 -19.90
N ARG A 263 24.95 -28.23 -20.94
CA ARG A 263 24.30 -29.52 -21.17
C ARG A 263 23.51 -30.03 -19.94
N LYS A 264 23.08 -29.13 -19.05
CA LYS A 264 22.32 -29.49 -17.84
C LYS A 264 20.84 -29.63 -18.20
N SER A 265 20.28 -30.82 -18.00
CA SER A 265 18.88 -31.09 -18.34
C SER A 265 17.92 -30.24 -17.48
N PRO A 266 16.94 -29.57 -18.08
CA PRO A 266 15.90 -28.83 -17.35
C PRO A 266 15.14 -29.68 -16.33
N LYS A 267 14.99 -31.00 -16.60
CA LYS A 267 14.33 -31.95 -15.69
C LYS A 267 15.05 -32.04 -14.35
N ARG A 268 16.37 -31.81 -14.31
CA ARG A 268 17.17 -31.79 -13.06
C ARG A 268 16.68 -30.71 -12.09
N TYR A 269 16.29 -29.55 -12.59
CA TYR A 269 15.84 -28.43 -11.76
C TYR A 269 14.34 -28.46 -11.53
N LEU A 270 13.58 -28.73 -12.59
CA LEU A 270 12.12 -28.59 -12.58
C LEU A 270 11.40 -29.87 -12.15
N GLY A 271 12.10 -31.02 -12.15
CA GLY A 271 11.52 -32.36 -11.96
C GLY A 271 10.64 -32.85 -13.13
N ARG A 272 10.37 -31.99 -14.11
CA ARG A 272 9.51 -32.23 -15.28
C ARG A 272 10.11 -31.58 -16.53
N SER A 273 9.51 -31.83 -17.70
CA SER A 273 9.91 -31.17 -18.95
C SER A 273 9.55 -29.67 -18.96
N ILE A 274 10.31 -28.88 -19.72
CA ILE A 274 10.03 -27.44 -19.96
C ILE A 274 8.63 -27.24 -20.55
N SER A 275 8.16 -28.16 -21.40
CA SER A 275 6.86 -28.06 -22.05
C SER A 275 5.70 -27.91 -21.06
N ALA A 276 5.80 -28.51 -19.87
CA ALA A 276 4.82 -28.32 -18.82
C ALA A 276 4.74 -26.86 -18.37
N TYR A 277 5.86 -26.16 -18.26
CA TYR A 277 5.90 -24.78 -17.80
C TYR A 277 5.61 -23.77 -18.92
N ARG A 278 5.92 -24.12 -20.18
CA ARG A 278 5.60 -23.27 -21.33
C ARG A 278 4.14 -23.37 -21.78
N LYS A 279 3.54 -24.56 -21.77
CA LYS A 279 2.22 -24.81 -22.39
C LYS A 279 1.06 -24.96 -21.41
N THR A 280 1.32 -25.17 -20.11
CA THR A 280 0.24 -25.47 -19.13
C THR A 280 0.08 -24.38 -18.07
N LYS A 281 -0.92 -24.54 -17.18
CA LYS A 281 -1.18 -23.65 -16.03
C LYS A 281 -0.02 -23.59 -15.01
N LEU A 282 0.99 -24.45 -15.13
CA LEU A 282 2.12 -24.52 -14.20
C LEU A 282 3.20 -23.48 -14.55
N LYS A 283 2.96 -22.22 -14.16
CA LYS A 283 3.88 -21.10 -14.47
C LYS A 283 4.82 -20.74 -13.32
N ARG A 284 4.82 -21.54 -12.26
CA ARG A 284 5.57 -21.27 -11.02
C ARG A 284 6.47 -22.44 -10.67
N ILE A 285 7.63 -22.11 -10.11
CA ILE A 285 8.59 -23.05 -9.55
C ILE A 285 8.89 -22.67 -8.10
N ALA A 286 9.37 -23.62 -7.30
CA ALA A 286 9.82 -23.30 -5.95
C ALA A 286 11.01 -22.33 -6.00
N SER A 287 11.03 -21.30 -5.14
CA SER A 287 12.05 -20.26 -5.19
C SER A 287 13.47 -20.81 -4.99
N TRP A 288 13.65 -21.86 -4.18
CA TRP A 288 14.95 -22.52 -4.03
C TRP A 288 15.44 -23.17 -5.34
N ARG A 289 14.54 -23.64 -6.22
CA ARG A 289 14.90 -24.16 -7.55
C ARG A 289 15.33 -23.03 -8.47
N ALA A 290 14.63 -21.90 -8.43
CA ALA A 290 15.00 -20.70 -9.18
C ALA A 290 16.39 -20.20 -8.77
N GLN A 291 16.65 -20.17 -7.46
CA GLN A 291 17.96 -19.83 -6.92
C GLN A 291 19.04 -20.81 -7.40
N LYS A 292 18.78 -22.12 -7.34
CA LYS A 292 19.74 -23.13 -7.80
C LYS A 292 20.09 -22.99 -9.29
N ILE A 293 19.13 -22.63 -10.13
CA ILE A 293 19.36 -22.33 -11.56
C ILE A 293 20.32 -21.14 -11.70
N LYS A 294 20.06 -20.04 -10.98
CA LYS A 294 20.91 -18.84 -11.01
C LYS A 294 22.32 -19.09 -10.48
N GLU A 295 22.47 -19.89 -9.43
CA GLU A 295 23.76 -20.30 -8.89
C GLU A 295 24.57 -21.12 -9.91
N ASP A 296 23.94 -22.13 -10.51
CA ASP A 296 24.60 -22.97 -11.51
C ASP A 296 24.97 -22.19 -12.79
N CYS A 297 24.17 -21.18 -13.18
CA CYS A 297 24.52 -20.21 -14.22
C CYS A 297 25.76 -19.41 -13.86
N ASN A 298 25.78 -18.83 -12.65
CA ASN A 298 26.90 -18.05 -12.15
C ASN A 298 28.19 -18.86 -12.12
N GLU A 299 28.14 -20.08 -11.60
CA GLU A 299 29.29 -20.99 -11.54
C GLU A 299 29.82 -21.29 -12.95
N PHE A 300 28.93 -21.59 -13.89
CA PHE A 300 29.32 -21.87 -15.28
C PHE A 300 29.96 -20.65 -15.94
N LEU A 301 29.39 -19.46 -15.78
CA LEU A 301 29.89 -18.21 -16.36
C LEU A 301 31.21 -17.73 -15.74
N ARG A 302 31.51 -18.09 -14.48
CA ARG A 302 32.82 -17.81 -13.86
C ARG A 302 33.93 -18.64 -14.48
N ASN A 303 33.62 -19.87 -14.87
CA ASN A 303 34.60 -20.81 -15.44
C ASN A 303 34.73 -20.70 -16.97
N ARG A 304 33.84 -19.95 -17.64
CA ARG A 304 33.79 -19.77 -19.11
C ARG A 304 33.66 -18.28 -19.47
N LEU A 305 34.82 -17.64 -19.67
CA LEU A 305 34.91 -16.23 -20.10
C LEU A 305 34.88 -16.07 -21.63
N ASP A 306 35.07 -17.15 -22.38
CA ASP A 306 35.13 -17.24 -23.84
C ASP A 306 33.78 -17.10 -24.55
N LEU A 307 32.68 -17.07 -23.80
CA LEU A 307 31.34 -16.99 -24.37
C LEU A 307 31.00 -15.57 -24.86
N PRO A 308 30.46 -15.42 -26.08
CA PRO A 308 30.06 -14.13 -26.60
C PRO A 308 28.86 -13.57 -25.84
N LEU A 309 28.80 -12.25 -25.63
CA LEU A 309 27.78 -11.60 -24.78
C LEU A 309 26.33 -11.91 -25.21
N TYR A 310 26.06 -12.01 -26.52
CA TYR A 310 24.72 -12.34 -27.04
C TYR A 310 24.23 -13.74 -26.66
N SER A 311 25.15 -14.63 -26.26
CA SER A 311 24.84 -16.01 -25.88
C SER A 311 24.50 -16.18 -24.40
N ILE A 312 24.69 -15.13 -23.61
CA ILE A 312 24.53 -15.12 -22.15
C ILE A 312 23.15 -14.55 -21.82
N PRO A 313 22.48 -14.99 -20.74
CA PRO A 313 21.19 -14.39 -20.36
C PRO A 313 21.34 -12.88 -20.09
N LYS A 314 20.29 -12.10 -20.40
CA LYS A 314 20.38 -10.62 -20.44
C LYS A 314 20.84 -9.99 -19.13
N SER A 315 20.35 -10.53 -18.01
CA SER A 315 20.71 -10.10 -16.66
C SER A 315 22.24 -10.15 -16.45
N TYR A 316 22.87 -11.26 -16.81
CA TYR A 316 24.31 -11.46 -16.69
C TYR A 316 25.12 -10.72 -17.75
N ALA A 317 24.60 -10.60 -18.98
CA ALA A 317 25.24 -9.80 -20.02
C ALA A 317 25.35 -8.33 -19.60
N LYS A 318 24.28 -7.77 -19.01
CA LYS A 318 24.29 -6.42 -18.43
C LYS A 318 25.35 -6.29 -17.33
N THR A 319 25.40 -7.23 -16.38
CA THR A 319 26.42 -7.20 -15.32
C THR A 319 27.85 -7.26 -15.87
N ARG A 320 28.11 -8.06 -16.92
CA ARG A 320 29.44 -8.09 -17.57
C ARG A 320 29.77 -6.76 -18.25
N LEU A 321 28.80 -6.14 -18.93
CA LEU A 321 28.96 -4.83 -19.55
C LEU A 321 29.21 -3.73 -18.51
N ASP A 322 28.45 -3.71 -17.42
CA ASP A 322 28.63 -2.76 -16.31
C ASP A 322 30.04 -2.89 -15.71
N GLY A 323 30.53 -4.13 -15.58
CA GLY A 323 31.92 -4.41 -15.18
C GLY A 323 32.95 -3.86 -16.16
N LEU A 324 32.76 -4.08 -17.47
CA LEU A 324 33.64 -3.54 -18.50
C LEU A 324 33.64 -2.00 -18.50
N PHE A 325 32.48 -1.36 -18.42
CA PHE A 325 32.38 0.10 -18.34
C PHE A 325 33.04 0.64 -17.08
N SER A 326 32.91 -0.06 -15.95
CA SER A 326 33.59 0.30 -14.72
C SER A 326 35.11 0.20 -14.86
N PHE A 327 35.62 -0.85 -15.52
CA PHE A 327 37.04 -1.01 -15.82
C PHE A 327 37.55 0.08 -16.76
N LEU A 328 36.84 0.37 -17.85
CA LEU A 328 37.20 1.43 -18.81
C LEU A 328 37.21 2.81 -18.14
N ARG A 329 36.22 3.12 -17.30
CA ARG A 329 36.21 4.34 -16.49
C ARG A 329 37.41 4.41 -15.55
N GLY A 330 37.74 3.32 -14.88
CA GLY A 330 38.92 3.23 -14.01
C GLY A 330 40.21 3.48 -14.79
N TYR A 331 40.39 2.79 -15.92
CA TYR A 331 41.55 2.98 -16.79
C TYR A 331 41.68 4.41 -17.32
N LEU A 332 40.56 5.05 -17.71
CA LEU A 332 40.55 6.45 -18.13
C LEU A 332 40.95 7.38 -16.98
N VAL A 333 40.43 7.15 -15.77
CA VAL A 333 40.82 7.91 -14.57
C VAL A 333 42.30 7.74 -14.26
N ASP A 334 42.82 6.51 -14.29
CA ASP A 334 44.24 6.25 -14.06
C ASP A 334 45.11 6.95 -15.11
N LYS A 335 44.69 6.90 -16.38
CA LYS A 335 45.34 7.68 -17.45
C LYS A 335 45.30 9.18 -17.18
N MET A 336 44.16 9.74 -16.76
CA MET A 336 44.03 11.16 -16.40
C MET A 336 44.85 11.56 -15.18
N ILE A 337 45.18 10.63 -14.29
CA ILE A 337 46.08 10.86 -13.15
C ILE A 337 47.54 10.86 -13.65
N ASP A 338 47.89 9.97 -14.57
CA ASP A 338 49.25 9.79 -15.08
C ASP A 338 49.64 10.82 -16.15
N THR A 339 48.71 11.29 -16.98
CA THR A 339 48.96 12.38 -17.93
C THR A 339 48.87 13.71 -17.20
N GLU A 340 49.97 14.47 -17.21
CA GLU A 340 49.95 15.87 -16.76
C GLU A 340 49.17 16.81 -17.70
N ASP A 341 48.55 16.27 -18.77
CA ASP A 341 47.72 17.02 -19.69
C ASP A 341 46.41 17.45 -19.00
N ARG A 342 46.45 18.67 -18.50
CA ARG A 342 45.40 19.43 -17.80
C ARG A 342 44.40 20.21 -18.68
N PRO A 343 44.54 20.39 -20.02
CA PRO A 343 43.65 21.30 -20.77
C PRO A 343 42.19 20.83 -20.80
N ASP A 344 41.94 19.53 -20.73
CA ASP A 344 40.58 18.97 -20.79
C ASP A 344 39.78 19.27 -19.51
N GLU A 345 40.41 19.19 -18.33
CA GLU A 345 39.75 19.50 -17.05
C GLU A 345 39.37 20.97 -16.96
N LYS A 346 40.30 21.86 -17.33
CA LYS A 346 40.03 23.30 -17.32
C LYS A 346 38.90 23.66 -18.26
N THR A 347 38.82 23.03 -19.44
CA THR A 347 37.74 23.23 -20.40
C THR A 347 36.38 22.80 -19.82
N ILE A 348 36.34 21.65 -19.13
CA ILE A 348 35.14 21.17 -18.44
C ILE A 348 34.74 22.12 -17.30
N LEU A 349 35.68 22.60 -16.51
CA LEU A 349 35.39 23.45 -15.35
C LEU A 349 35.17 24.93 -15.69
N THR A 350 35.57 25.40 -16.87
CA THR A 350 35.42 26.81 -17.28
C THR A 350 33.94 27.13 -17.56
N PRO A 351 33.35 28.18 -16.97
CA PRO A 351 31.94 28.54 -17.19
C PRO A 351 31.59 28.71 -18.69
N TYR A 352 30.39 28.31 -19.11
CA TYR A 352 29.93 28.48 -20.50
C TYR A 352 29.75 29.95 -20.87
N ARG A 353 29.20 30.71 -19.93
CA ARG A 353 28.90 32.14 -20.11
C ARG A 353 30.12 32.95 -19.69
N TYR A 354 30.67 33.71 -20.63
CA TYR A 354 31.87 34.52 -20.42
C TYR A 354 31.63 35.76 -19.52
N HIS A 355 30.37 36.13 -19.28
CA HIS A 355 30.00 37.30 -18.49
C HIS A 355 29.70 36.92 -17.04
N LYS A 356 30.60 37.31 -16.14
CA LYS A 356 30.49 37.10 -14.68
C LYS A 356 29.16 37.60 -14.11
N GLU A 357 28.64 38.69 -14.69
CA GLU A 357 27.38 39.36 -14.36
C GLU A 357 26.17 38.42 -14.35
N GLU A 358 26.20 37.35 -15.14
CA GLU A 358 25.08 36.41 -15.23
C GLU A 358 25.03 35.41 -14.07
N TYR A 359 26.19 35.07 -13.50
CA TYR A 359 26.29 34.26 -12.29
C TYR A 359 26.09 35.08 -11.02
N GLU A 360 26.17 36.41 -11.12
CA GLU A 360 25.98 37.33 -9.99
C GLU A 360 24.50 37.69 -9.74
N LYS A 361 23.58 37.26 -10.60
CA LYS A 361 22.14 37.50 -10.46
C LYS A 361 21.59 36.81 -9.21
N GLU A 362 20.94 37.59 -8.35
CA GLU A 362 20.36 37.12 -7.06
C GLU A 362 19.36 35.97 -7.23
N GLU A 363 18.68 35.89 -8.38
CA GLU A 363 17.68 34.86 -8.69
C GLU A 363 18.21 33.42 -8.58
N TYR A 364 19.49 33.19 -8.85
CA TYR A 364 20.08 31.85 -8.82
C TYR A 364 20.61 31.46 -7.43
N GLY A 365 20.94 32.43 -6.59
CA GLY A 365 21.53 32.22 -5.27
C GLY A 365 22.93 31.58 -5.28
N TYR A 366 23.48 31.41 -4.07
CA TYR A 366 24.85 30.96 -3.87
C TYR A 366 24.93 29.78 -2.90
N THR A 367 25.92 28.91 -3.11
CA THR A 367 26.25 27.79 -2.23
C THR A 367 27.62 28.00 -1.63
N SER A 368 27.75 27.85 -0.31
CA SER A 368 29.06 27.95 0.36
C SER A 368 30.00 26.87 -0.17
N VAL A 369 31.29 27.16 -0.24
CA VAL A 369 32.33 26.19 -0.65
C VAL A 369 32.27 24.91 0.21
N ASP A 370 31.95 25.02 1.50
CA ASP A 370 31.79 23.88 2.40
C ASP A 370 30.64 22.91 2.01
N THR A 371 29.62 23.42 1.32
CA THR A 371 28.45 22.63 0.88
C THR A 371 28.46 22.33 -0.61
N ALA A 372 29.30 23.01 -1.40
CA ALA A 372 29.42 22.83 -2.84
C ALA A 372 29.80 21.40 -3.24
N ALA A 373 30.61 20.71 -2.44
CA ALA A 373 30.95 19.30 -2.64
C ALA A 373 29.70 18.39 -2.77
N ARG A 374 28.65 18.68 -1.98
CA ARG A 374 27.38 17.93 -2.05
C ARG A 374 26.63 18.18 -3.34
N VAL A 375 26.63 19.43 -3.82
CA VAL A 375 25.99 19.81 -5.09
C VAL A 375 26.67 19.11 -6.26
N LEU A 376 28.00 19.01 -6.23
CA LEU A 376 28.81 18.30 -7.24
C LEU A 376 28.84 16.77 -7.07
N GLY A 377 28.13 16.22 -6.08
CA GLY A 377 28.07 14.78 -5.85
C GLY A 377 29.41 14.13 -5.51
N MET A 378 30.26 14.83 -4.77
CA MET A 378 31.60 14.38 -4.37
C MET A 378 31.88 14.57 -2.87
N SER A 379 32.88 13.86 -2.36
CA SER A 379 33.39 13.99 -1.01
C SER A 379 34.08 15.34 -0.81
N LYS A 380 34.03 15.89 0.43
CA LYS A 380 34.67 17.16 0.75
C LYS A 380 36.17 17.15 0.37
N ARG A 381 36.86 16.06 0.68
CA ARG A 381 38.28 15.89 0.36
C ARG A 381 38.57 15.89 -1.14
N ALA A 382 37.71 15.29 -1.97
CA ALA A 382 37.84 15.33 -3.42
C ALA A 382 37.61 16.75 -3.96
N PHE A 383 36.60 17.43 -3.41
CA PHE A 383 36.31 18.81 -3.77
C PHE A 383 37.43 19.79 -3.38
N ASP A 384 38.02 19.63 -2.20
CA ASP A 384 39.15 20.45 -1.75
C ASP A 384 40.34 20.28 -2.71
N LEU A 385 40.63 19.05 -3.17
CA LEU A 385 41.68 18.80 -4.16
C LEU A 385 41.36 19.44 -5.53
N LEU A 386 40.11 19.35 -5.99
CA LEU A 386 39.64 19.99 -7.22
C LEU A 386 39.80 21.51 -7.14
N LEU A 387 39.44 22.10 -6.00
CA LEU A 387 39.51 23.54 -5.73
C LEU A 387 40.95 24.02 -5.63
N CYS A 388 41.85 23.25 -5.01
CA CYS A 388 43.27 23.55 -4.98
C CYS A 388 43.90 23.55 -6.38
N GLU A 389 43.61 22.51 -7.18
CA GLU A 389 44.21 22.35 -8.51
C GLU A 389 43.69 23.41 -9.51
N HIS A 390 42.41 23.78 -9.43
CA HIS A 390 41.75 24.72 -10.36
C HIS A 390 41.33 26.03 -9.67
N SER A 391 42.13 26.49 -8.69
CA SER A 391 41.81 27.66 -7.88
C SER A 391 41.63 28.95 -8.69
N ASP A 392 42.25 29.05 -9.86
CA ASP A 392 42.10 30.16 -10.80
C ASP A 392 40.67 30.29 -11.34
N ILE A 393 40.00 29.16 -11.61
CA ILE A 393 38.61 29.15 -12.09
C ILE A 393 37.67 29.54 -10.96
N PHE A 394 37.81 28.91 -9.79
CA PHE A 394 36.93 29.16 -8.63
C PHE A 394 37.07 30.59 -8.08
N LYS A 395 38.28 31.18 -8.10
CA LYS A 395 38.47 32.58 -7.70
C LYS A 395 37.85 33.58 -8.67
N ARG A 396 37.72 33.25 -9.96
CA ARG A 396 37.11 34.14 -10.97
C ARG A 396 35.58 34.22 -10.83
N ILE A 397 34.95 33.12 -10.44
CA ILE A 397 33.49 32.99 -10.36
C ILE A 397 32.95 33.08 -8.92
N GLY A 398 33.79 32.81 -7.93
CA GLY A 398 33.40 32.80 -6.53
C GLY A 398 33.26 34.20 -5.96
N ILE A 399 32.39 34.32 -4.97
CA ILE A 399 32.19 35.54 -4.19
C ILE A 399 32.68 35.29 -2.77
N TYR A 400 33.36 36.28 -2.20
CA TYR A 400 33.81 36.25 -0.82
C TYR A 400 32.96 37.22 0.02
N ASP A 401 32.23 36.66 0.98
CA ASP A 401 31.44 37.41 1.98
C ASP A 401 31.57 36.70 3.34
N GLU A 402 32.64 37.03 4.07
CA GLU A 402 33.15 36.32 5.27
C GLU A 402 33.55 34.84 5.05
N LYS A 403 33.00 34.19 4.02
CA LYS A 403 33.27 32.85 3.51
C LYS A 403 33.24 32.87 1.98
N TRP A 404 33.85 31.86 1.37
CA TRP A 404 33.76 31.66 -0.08
C TRP A 404 32.44 31.00 -0.47
N TYR A 405 31.81 31.55 -1.50
CA TYR A 405 30.59 31.05 -2.10
C TYR A 405 30.75 30.88 -3.61
N LEU A 406 30.07 29.86 -4.16
CA LEU A 406 29.98 29.60 -5.59
C LEU A 406 28.54 29.80 -6.07
N PRO A 407 28.33 30.42 -7.24
CA PRO A 407 27.00 30.56 -7.84
C PRO A 407 26.35 29.20 -8.08
N ASN A 408 25.07 29.05 -7.71
CA ASN A 408 24.34 27.79 -7.91
C ASN A 408 24.20 27.44 -9.39
N LEU A 409 24.05 28.45 -10.25
CA LEU A 409 23.97 28.28 -11.70
C LEU A 409 25.24 27.61 -12.24
N TYR A 410 26.42 28.09 -11.82
CA TYR A 410 27.70 27.49 -12.20
C TYR A 410 27.82 26.03 -11.74
N LEU A 411 27.46 25.73 -10.50
CA LEU A 411 27.52 24.36 -9.98
C LEU A 411 26.60 23.41 -10.76
N ARG A 412 25.41 23.87 -11.16
CA ARG A 412 24.50 23.08 -12.00
C ARG A 412 25.07 22.86 -13.40
N GLU A 413 25.60 23.92 -14.02
CA GLU A 413 26.22 23.82 -15.35
C GLU A 413 27.38 22.81 -15.35
N VAL A 414 28.25 22.86 -14.35
CA VAL A 414 29.39 21.93 -14.25
C VAL A 414 28.91 20.48 -14.10
N VAL A 415 27.85 20.22 -13.33
CA VAL A 415 27.28 18.87 -13.18
C VAL A 415 26.69 18.34 -14.48
N GLU A 416 26.09 19.21 -15.29
CA GLU A 416 25.46 18.84 -16.56
C GLU A 416 26.47 18.68 -17.72
N LYS A 417 27.72 19.13 -17.56
CA LYS A 417 28.73 19.04 -18.61
C LYS A 417 29.21 17.62 -18.88
N GLU A 418 29.26 17.30 -20.17
CA GLU A 418 29.90 16.07 -20.65
C GLU A 418 31.35 15.99 -20.16
N GLY A 419 31.72 14.87 -19.54
CA GLY A 419 33.06 14.63 -19.01
C GLY A 419 33.29 15.02 -17.55
N PHE A 420 32.42 15.83 -16.92
CA PHE A 420 32.60 16.18 -15.49
C PHE A 420 32.58 14.95 -14.58
N ASP A 421 31.81 13.92 -14.93
CA ASP A 421 31.81 12.65 -14.20
C ASP A 421 33.19 12.00 -14.11
N LEU A 422 34.02 12.11 -15.16
CA LEU A 422 35.39 11.58 -15.14
C LEU A 422 36.31 12.44 -14.26
N VAL A 423 36.18 13.76 -14.33
CA VAL A 423 36.89 14.71 -13.45
C VAL A 423 36.56 14.41 -12.00
N ARG A 424 35.27 14.31 -11.67
CA ARG A 424 34.77 13.94 -10.35
C ARG A 424 35.37 12.62 -9.86
N LEU A 425 35.35 11.58 -10.70
CA LEU A 425 35.92 10.27 -10.36
C LEU A 425 37.44 10.32 -10.16
N LYS A 426 38.17 11.15 -10.90
CA LYS A 426 39.61 11.39 -10.69
C LYS A 426 39.88 11.93 -9.29
N TYR A 427 39.23 13.03 -8.91
CA TYR A 427 39.47 13.63 -7.60
C TYR A 427 38.98 12.75 -6.44
N GLU A 428 37.93 11.97 -6.63
CA GLU A 428 37.51 10.94 -5.66
C GLU A 428 38.55 9.82 -5.51
N SER A 429 39.15 9.38 -6.61
CA SER A 429 40.24 8.39 -6.59
C SER A 429 41.48 8.96 -5.87
N LEU A 430 41.87 10.20 -6.17
CA LEU A 430 42.97 10.90 -5.49
C LEU A 430 42.73 11.09 -3.99
N ALA A 431 41.50 11.47 -3.62
CA ALA A 431 41.10 11.64 -2.22
C ALA A 431 41.16 10.32 -1.43
N ARG A 432 40.82 9.19 -2.06
CA ARG A 432 40.92 7.85 -1.45
C ARG A 432 42.36 7.35 -1.34
N ASN A 433 43.18 7.58 -2.36
CA ASN A 433 44.54 7.06 -2.45
C ASN A 433 45.59 7.92 -1.72
N GLY A 434 45.19 9.05 -1.13
CA GLY A 434 46.03 9.82 -0.20
C GLY A 434 47.21 10.56 -0.83
N LYS A 435 47.31 10.64 -2.17
CA LYS A 435 48.29 11.48 -2.87
C LYS A 435 47.91 12.96 -2.71
N ILE A 436 48.22 13.53 -1.55
CA ILE A 436 48.19 14.97 -1.33
C ILE A 436 49.49 15.53 -1.91
N ARG A 437 49.43 16.17 -3.08
CA ARG A 437 50.37 17.26 -3.34
C ARG A 437 49.93 18.39 -2.42
N SER A 438 50.75 18.73 -1.43
CA SER A 438 50.44 19.77 -0.46
C SER A 438 50.20 21.09 -1.19
N CYS A 439 49.02 21.67 -1.04
CA CYS A 439 48.76 23.06 -1.41
C CYS A 439 48.31 23.82 -0.15
N PHE A 440 48.98 24.96 0.07
CA PHE A 440 48.79 25.91 1.17
C PHE A 440 47.47 26.67 1.07
#